data_AF-F0EYY9-F1
#
_entry.id   AF-F0EYY9-F1
#
_cell.length_a   1.000
_cell.length_b   1.000
_cell.length_c   1.000
_cell.angle_alpha   90.00
_cell.angle_beta   90.00
_cell.angle_gamma   90.00
#
_symmetry.space_group_name_H-M   'P 1'
#
loop_
_entity.id
_entity.type
_entity.pdbx_description
1 polymer ?
#
loop_
_entity_poly.entity_id
_entity_poly.type
_entity_poly.pdbx_seq_one_letter_code
_entity_poly.pdbx_strand_id
1 'polypeptide(L)'
;MMQEWWNAYAAERLLVGEILAWGAFLVVMFMLIAMASIKYQQAFMTYFRADDVPADEFLAQQNRAFAARHAEMLDNGFSVWQTMRLKCANPPFQAAMAVYRHEGRRSLVGVLYALNGQQACYTDIFEEYADGSSLTVSNIPQAAHPLIPQLPIYNAEPHKSTVAQLCSLHQAICRKTRPAEPLAPNDDEPYSRRILYWLGRQREYLAQMGLVRAEPDIDGRYYYTWKGAASVTLRSFPVSRSLFVRALRRKTASLAEE
;
A
#
# COMPACT_ATOMS: atom_id res chain seq x y z
N MET A 1 -20.86 -57.61 -1.95
CA MET A 1 -19.42 -57.95 -2.05
C MET A 1 -18.72 -57.35 -3.26
N MET A 2 -18.92 -57.83 -4.51
CA MET A 2 -18.11 -57.34 -5.64
C MET A 2 -18.36 -55.85 -5.98
N GLN A 3 -19.62 -55.41 -5.93
CA GLN A 3 -20.01 -54.02 -6.15
C GLN A 3 -19.46 -53.06 -5.07
N GLU A 4 -19.48 -53.50 -3.80
CA GLU A 4 -18.95 -52.71 -2.67
C GLU A 4 -17.43 -52.58 -2.76
N TRP A 5 -16.74 -53.63 -3.20
CA TRP A 5 -15.31 -53.61 -3.43
C TRP A 5 -14.94 -52.66 -4.58
N TRP A 6 -15.68 -52.67 -5.69
CA TRP A 6 -15.50 -51.73 -6.79
C TRP A 6 -15.76 -50.27 -6.38
N ASN A 7 -16.77 -50.02 -5.54
CA ASN A 7 -17.07 -48.69 -5.03
C ASN A 7 -15.96 -48.19 -4.07
N ALA A 8 -15.45 -49.06 -3.20
CA ALA A 8 -14.33 -48.73 -2.31
C ALA A 8 -13.04 -48.43 -3.10
N TYR A 9 -12.72 -49.25 -4.10
CA TYR A 9 -11.56 -49.05 -4.97
C TYR A 9 -11.66 -47.76 -5.80
N ALA A 10 -12.85 -47.44 -6.32
CA ALA A 10 -13.09 -46.18 -7.03
C ALA A 10 -12.93 -44.96 -6.11
N ALA A 11 -13.41 -45.05 -4.86
CA ALA A 11 -13.25 -44.00 -3.85
C ALA A 11 -11.78 -43.78 -3.45
N GLU A 12 -11.01 -44.86 -3.26
CA GLU A 12 -9.57 -44.77 -3.00
C GLU A 12 -8.80 -44.14 -4.17
N ARG A 13 -9.13 -44.49 -5.41
CA ARG A 13 -8.53 -43.87 -6.60
C ARG A 13 -8.84 -42.38 -6.72
N LEU A 14 -10.07 -41.98 -6.41
CA LEU A 14 -10.45 -40.57 -6.36
C LEU A 14 -9.66 -39.82 -5.28
N LEU A 15 -9.55 -40.38 -4.08
CA LEU A 15 -8.78 -39.79 -2.99
C LEU A 15 -7.30 -39.65 -3.33
N VAL A 16 -6.68 -40.70 -3.89
CA VAL A 16 -5.27 -40.65 -4.34
C VAL A 16 -5.09 -39.62 -5.47
N GLY A 17 -6.03 -39.56 -6.40
CA GLY A 17 -6.05 -38.55 -7.47
C GLY A 17 -6.14 -37.12 -6.93
N GLU A 18 -6.99 -36.88 -5.93
CA GLU A 18 -7.11 -35.59 -5.24
C GLU A 18 -5.83 -35.23 -4.48
N ILE A 19 -5.24 -36.16 -3.72
CA ILE A 19 -3.98 -35.93 -3.00
C ILE A 19 -2.86 -35.56 -3.99
N LEU A 20 -2.75 -36.27 -5.11
CA LEU A 20 -1.77 -35.98 -6.15
C LEU A 20 -2.05 -34.64 -6.85
N ALA A 21 -3.31 -34.30 -7.10
CA ALA A 21 -3.70 -33.02 -7.69
C ALA A 21 -3.40 -31.84 -6.74
N TRP A 22 -3.72 -31.96 -5.45
CA TRP A 22 -3.37 -30.97 -4.43
C TRP A 22 -1.87 -30.86 -4.23
N GLY A 23 -1.15 -31.98 -4.22
CA GLY A 23 0.31 -32.01 -4.15
C GLY A 23 0.96 -31.31 -5.35
N ALA A 24 0.52 -31.62 -6.56
CA ALA A 24 0.98 -30.96 -7.79
C ALA A 24 0.64 -29.47 -7.80
N PHE A 25 -0.57 -29.10 -7.37
CA PHE A 25 -0.98 -27.70 -7.24
C PHE A 25 -0.08 -26.93 -6.26
N LEU A 26 0.22 -27.50 -5.08
CA LEU A 26 1.11 -26.89 -4.11
C LEU A 26 2.53 -26.73 -4.63
N VAL A 27 3.06 -27.72 -5.35
CA VAL A 27 4.40 -27.66 -5.97
C VAL A 27 4.44 -26.58 -7.06
N VAL A 28 3.44 -26.53 -7.94
CA VAL A 28 3.35 -25.50 -8.98
C VAL A 28 3.19 -24.12 -8.36
N MET A 29 2.36 -23.97 -7.33
CA MET A 29 2.21 -22.70 -6.61
C MET A 29 3.53 -22.29 -5.94
N PHE A 30 4.26 -23.22 -5.32
CA PHE A 30 5.56 -22.94 -4.72
C PHE A 30 6.61 -22.55 -5.77
N MET A 31 6.64 -23.24 -6.91
CA MET A 31 7.51 -22.88 -8.04
C MET A 31 7.14 -21.52 -8.62
N LEU A 32 5.86 -21.20 -8.77
CA LEU A 32 5.42 -19.88 -9.23
C LEU A 32 5.79 -18.79 -8.23
N ILE A 33 5.63 -19.04 -6.93
CA ILE A 33 6.08 -18.12 -5.88
C ILE A 33 7.59 -17.99 -5.90
N ALA A 34 8.35 -19.07 -6.07
CA ALA A 34 9.81 -19.03 -6.12
C ALA A 34 10.33 -18.31 -7.37
N MET A 35 9.82 -18.64 -8.56
CA MET A 35 10.15 -17.97 -9.82
C MET A 35 9.75 -16.49 -9.81
N ALA A 36 8.56 -16.18 -9.30
CA ALA A 36 8.15 -14.80 -9.12
C ALA A 36 9.02 -14.11 -8.06
N SER A 37 9.39 -14.77 -6.95
CA SER A 37 10.28 -14.20 -5.91
C SER A 37 11.69 -13.97 -6.43
N ILE A 38 12.20 -14.82 -7.32
CA ILE A 38 13.46 -14.60 -8.06
C ILE A 38 13.33 -13.38 -8.96
N LYS A 39 12.23 -13.30 -9.73
CA LYS A 39 11.90 -12.14 -10.58
C LYS A 39 11.66 -10.86 -9.76
N TYR A 40 11.17 -10.99 -8.53
CA TYR A 40 10.90 -9.95 -7.54
C TYR A 40 12.01 -9.81 -6.48
N GLN A 41 13.21 -10.35 -6.71
CA GLN A 41 14.45 -9.76 -6.16
C GLN A 41 14.71 -8.39 -6.83
N GLN A 42 13.65 -7.62 -7.01
CA GLN A 42 13.67 -6.24 -7.41
C GLN A 42 14.14 -5.44 -6.21
N ALA A 43 14.84 -4.35 -6.49
CA ALA A 43 15.18 -3.38 -5.46
C ALA A 43 13.90 -3.01 -4.69
N PHE A 44 13.98 -3.04 -3.37
CA PHE A 44 12.99 -2.40 -2.52
C PHE A 44 12.94 -0.92 -2.94
N MET A 45 11.75 -0.40 -3.23
CA MET A 45 11.56 0.94 -3.77
C MET A 45 12.00 1.99 -2.74
N THR A 46 13.29 2.30 -2.73
CA THR A 46 13.96 3.27 -1.84
C THR A 46 14.39 4.52 -2.59
N TYR A 47 14.29 4.52 -3.91
CA TYR A 47 14.75 5.60 -4.77
C TYR A 47 13.62 5.97 -5.72
N PHE A 48 12.96 7.08 -5.44
CA PHE A 48 12.13 7.75 -6.43
C PHE A 48 12.75 9.11 -6.71
N ARG A 49 12.68 9.51 -7.98
CA ARG A 49 12.89 10.89 -8.38
C ARG A 49 11.55 11.59 -8.31
N ALA A 50 11.45 12.61 -7.48
CA ALA A 50 10.32 13.53 -7.46
C ALA A 50 10.70 14.76 -8.30
N ASP A 51 10.07 14.90 -9.45
CA ASP A 51 10.17 16.11 -10.26
C ASP A 51 9.00 17.02 -9.87
N ASP A 52 9.29 18.15 -9.24
CA ASP A 52 8.27 19.16 -8.93
C ASP A 52 7.71 19.75 -10.23
N VAL A 53 6.40 19.94 -10.25
CA VAL A 53 5.69 20.53 -11.39
C VAL A 53 4.80 21.64 -10.85
N PRO A 54 4.75 22.83 -11.46
CA PRO A 54 3.79 23.89 -11.08
C PRO A 54 2.36 23.36 -11.02
N ALA A 55 1.59 23.79 -10.02
CA ALA A 55 0.27 23.21 -9.74
C ALA A 55 -0.73 23.44 -10.87
N ASP A 56 -0.71 24.61 -11.50
CA ASP A 56 -1.51 24.96 -12.66
C ASP A 56 -1.21 24.06 -13.87
N GLU A 57 0.07 23.89 -14.20
CA GLU A 57 0.52 22.99 -15.26
C GLU A 57 0.12 21.53 -14.94
N PHE A 58 0.40 21.09 -13.71
CA PHE A 58 0.13 19.74 -13.27
C PHE A 58 -1.37 19.41 -13.38
N LEU A 59 -2.23 20.26 -12.82
CA LEU A 59 -3.67 20.04 -12.75
C LEU A 59 -4.33 20.08 -14.14
N ALA A 60 -3.84 20.95 -15.05
CA ALA A 60 -4.34 21.03 -16.43
C ALA A 60 -4.14 19.73 -17.22
N GLN A 61 -3.15 18.92 -16.85
CA GLN A 61 -2.80 17.67 -17.53
C GLN A 61 -3.48 16.44 -16.91
N GLN A 62 -4.21 16.60 -15.79
CA GLN A 62 -4.81 15.46 -15.10
C GLN A 62 -6.15 15.02 -15.71
N ASN A 63 -6.49 13.75 -15.50
CA ASN A 63 -7.74 13.18 -15.97
C ASN A 63 -8.95 13.63 -15.12
N ARG A 64 -10.16 13.33 -15.60
CA ARG A 64 -11.42 13.69 -14.93
C ARG A 64 -11.54 13.13 -13.51
N ALA A 65 -11.03 11.93 -13.25
CA ALA A 65 -11.12 11.32 -11.91
C ALA A 65 -10.23 12.06 -10.91
N PHE A 66 -9.03 12.46 -11.33
CA PHE A 66 -8.14 13.29 -10.53
C PHE A 66 -8.75 14.67 -10.29
N ALA A 67 -9.29 15.32 -11.32
CA ALA A 67 -9.94 16.62 -11.19
C ALA A 67 -11.13 16.57 -10.21
N ALA A 68 -11.96 15.52 -10.27
CA ALA A 68 -13.06 15.33 -9.33
C ALA A 68 -12.57 15.16 -7.88
N ARG A 69 -11.51 14.37 -7.66
CA ARG A 69 -10.89 14.22 -6.34
C ARG A 69 -10.20 15.49 -5.85
N HIS A 70 -9.59 16.25 -6.75
CA HIS A 70 -9.00 17.55 -6.43
C HIS A 70 -10.08 18.52 -5.91
N ALA A 71 -11.20 18.65 -6.61
CA ALA A 71 -12.33 19.46 -6.15
C ALA A 71 -12.82 19.00 -4.76
N GLU A 72 -12.96 17.68 -4.58
CA GLU A 72 -13.36 17.11 -3.29
C GLU A 72 -12.37 17.41 -2.16
N MET A 73 -11.06 17.40 -2.43
CA MET A 73 -10.04 17.82 -1.45
C MET A 73 -10.27 19.28 -1.03
N LEU A 74 -10.46 20.19 -1.99
CA LEU A 74 -10.70 21.61 -1.72
C LEU A 74 -11.97 21.82 -0.87
N ASP A 75 -13.06 21.13 -1.23
CA ASP A 75 -14.34 21.20 -0.50
C ASP A 75 -14.23 20.68 0.96
N ASN A 76 -13.22 19.86 1.25
CA ASN A 76 -12.94 19.31 2.58
C ASN A 76 -11.85 20.09 3.33
N GLY A 77 -11.59 21.35 2.96
CA GLY A 77 -10.70 22.24 3.71
C GLY A 77 -9.22 21.98 3.46
N PHE A 78 -8.87 21.29 2.38
CA PHE A 78 -7.49 21.10 1.96
C PHE A 78 -7.08 22.15 0.93
N SER A 79 -5.81 22.56 0.96
CA SER A 79 -5.18 23.36 -0.10
C SER A 79 -3.99 22.62 -0.69
N VAL A 80 -3.72 22.86 -1.98
CA VAL A 80 -2.56 22.26 -2.66
C VAL A 80 -1.30 22.82 -2.02
N TRP A 81 -0.45 21.92 -1.52
CA TRP A 81 0.87 22.27 -1.00
C TRP A 81 1.95 22.03 -2.05
N GLN A 82 1.94 20.87 -2.71
CA GLN A 82 2.96 20.54 -3.71
C GLN A 82 2.41 19.57 -4.75
N THR A 83 2.84 19.72 -5.99
CA THR A 83 2.55 18.82 -7.10
C THR A 83 3.83 18.29 -7.70
N MET A 84 3.87 16.99 -7.98
CA MET A 84 5.08 16.33 -8.42
C MET A 84 4.80 15.12 -9.30
N ARG A 85 5.78 14.76 -10.12
CA ARG A 85 5.83 13.50 -10.85
C ARG A 85 6.87 12.60 -10.21
N LEU A 86 6.41 11.48 -9.67
CA LEU A 86 7.26 10.46 -9.10
C LEU A 86 7.67 9.48 -10.18
N LYS A 87 8.96 9.14 -10.24
CA LYS A 87 9.50 8.12 -11.13
C LYS A 87 10.46 7.21 -10.37
N CYS A 88 10.30 5.91 -10.52
CA CYS A 88 11.28 4.91 -10.13
C CYS A 88 11.64 4.08 -11.36
N ALA A 89 12.93 3.79 -11.54
CA ALA A 89 13.40 2.95 -12.62
C ALA A 89 13.34 1.45 -12.28
N ASN A 90 13.37 1.09 -10.99
CA ASN A 90 13.37 -0.30 -10.54
C ASN A 90 12.73 -0.45 -9.14
N PRO A 91 11.49 -0.97 -9.04
CA PRO A 91 10.64 -1.34 -10.18
C PRO A 91 10.23 -0.12 -11.01
N PRO A 92 10.03 -0.25 -12.34
CA PRO A 92 9.47 0.83 -13.15
C PRO A 92 8.13 1.29 -12.59
N PHE A 93 8.09 2.54 -12.14
CA PHE A 93 6.93 3.15 -11.52
C PHE A 93 6.86 4.61 -11.92
N GLN A 94 5.67 5.08 -12.30
CA GLN A 94 5.41 6.49 -12.49
C GLN A 94 4.11 6.86 -11.78
N ALA A 95 4.10 7.99 -11.08
CA ALA A 95 2.88 8.53 -10.49
C ALA A 95 2.84 10.04 -10.64
N ALA A 96 1.66 10.55 -10.98
CA ALA A 96 1.31 11.95 -10.78
C ALA A 96 0.78 12.08 -9.35
N MET A 97 1.38 12.96 -8.55
CA MET A 97 1.02 13.15 -7.15
C MET A 97 0.76 14.62 -6.84
N ALA A 98 -0.34 14.89 -6.14
CA ALA A 98 -0.60 16.17 -5.52
C ALA A 98 -0.73 15.98 -4.01
N VAL A 99 0.03 16.77 -3.26
CA VAL A 99 0.06 16.80 -1.80
C VAL A 99 -0.71 18.03 -1.36
N TYR A 100 -1.54 17.84 -0.34
CA TYR A 100 -2.42 18.85 0.20
C TYR A 100 -2.24 18.96 1.70
N ARG A 101 -2.39 20.16 2.22
CA ARG A 101 -2.44 20.45 3.65
C ARG A 101 -3.88 20.79 4.05
N HIS A 102 -4.30 20.38 5.24
CA HIS A 102 -5.61 20.76 5.75
C HIS A 102 -5.51 22.09 6.50
N GLU A 103 -6.28 23.10 6.08
CA GLU A 103 -6.20 24.48 6.61
C GLU A 103 -6.59 24.57 8.09
N GLY A 104 -7.59 23.79 8.52
CA GLY A 104 -8.02 23.74 9.92
C GLY A 104 -7.28 22.74 10.82
N ARG A 105 -6.40 21.89 10.26
CA ARG A 105 -5.72 20.78 10.96
C ARG A 105 -4.35 20.57 10.33
N ARG A 106 -3.39 21.43 10.67
CA ARG A 106 -2.09 21.50 9.99
C ARG A 106 -1.26 20.19 10.02
N SER A 107 -1.50 19.30 10.99
CA SER A 107 -0.88 17.97 11.04
C SER A 107 -1.40 16.99 9.99
N LEU A 108 -2.58 17.25 9.43
CA LEU A 108 -3.25 16.36 8.50
C LEU A 108 -2.85 16.68 7.06
N VAL A 109 -2.29 15.68 6.38
CA VAL A 109 -1.87 15.76 4.99
C VAL A 109 -2.75 14.86 4.15
N GLY A 110 -3.24 15.39 3.04
CA GLY A 110 -3.92 14.61 2.02
C GLY A 110 -3.02 14.40 0.82
N VAL A 111 -3.01 13.20 0.25
CA VAL A 111 -2.22 12.88 -0.93
C VAL A 111 -3.12 12.28 -1.99
N LEU A 112 -3.20 12.93 -3.14
CA LEU A 112 -3.82 12.37 -4.34
C LEU A 112 -2.75 11.82 -5.26
N TYR A 113 -2.99 10.64 -5.83
CA TYR A 113 -2.08 10.10 -6.81
C TYR A 113 -2.77 9.22 -7.85
N ALA A 114 -2.26 9.33 -9.07
CA ALA A 114 -2.62 8.51 -10.23
C ALA A 114 -1.39 7.73 -10.69
N LEU A 115 -1.50 6.40 -10.72
CA LEU A 115 -0.39 5.50 -11.03
C LEU A 115 -0.35 5.17 -12.53
N ASN A 116 0.83 5.18 -13.14
CA ASN A 116 1.10 4.64 -14.48
C ASN A 116 0.08 5.05 -15.58
N GLY A 117 -0.38 6.30 -15.57
CA GLY A 117 -1.39 6.79 -16.53
C GLY A 117 -2.77 6.16 -16.38
N GLN A 118 -3.07 5.51 -15.26
CA GLN A 118 -4.38 4.93 -14.97
C GLN A 118 -5.46 6.01 -14.87
N GLN A 119 -6.69 5.63 -15.22
CA GLN A 119 -7.87 6.48 -15.04
C GLN A 119 -8.26 6.66 -13.57
N ALA A 120 -7.82 5.77 -12.68
CA ALA A 120 -8.11 5.88 -11.27
C ALA A 120 -7.24 6.93 -10.58
N CYS A 121 -7.87 7.76 -9.75
CA CYS A 121 -7.20 8.60 -8.77
C CYS A 121 -7.53 8.07 -7.38
N TYR A 122 -6.51 8.03 -6.53
CA TYR A 122 -6.58 7.52 -5.18
C TYR A 122 -6.20 8.60 -4.17
N THR A 123 -6.58 8.37 -2.92
CA THR A 123 -6.44 9.31 -1.82
C THR A 123 -5.90 8.62 -0.59
N ASP A 124 -4.85 9.19 -0.02
CA ASP A 124 -4.35 8.89 1.31
C ASP A 124 -4.56 10.11 2.22
N ILE A 125 -5.06 9.87 3.43
CA ILE A 125 -5.07 10.84 4.52
C ILE A 125 -4.02 10.37 5.53
N PHE A 126 -3.04 11.23 5.80
CA PHE A 126 -1.83 10.93 6.55
C PHE A 126 -1.64 11.92 7.70
N GLU A 127 -1.23 11.42 8.86
CA GLU A 127 -0.82 12.22 10.02
C GLU A 127 0.41 11.55 10.67
N GLU A 128 1.41 12.37 11.02
CA GLU A 128 2.62 11.96 11.75
C GLU A 128 2.51 12.37 13.22
N TYR A 129 3.12 11.61 14.12
CA TYR A 129 3.05 11.83 15.57
C TYR A 129 4.44 11.99 16.19
N ALA A 130 4.51 12.63 17.36
CA ALA A 130 5.75 12.95 18.06
C ALA A 130 6.60 11.73 18.46
N ASP A 131 5.99 10.55 18.63
CA ASP A 131 6.68 9.28 18.89
C ASP A 131 7.30 8.66 17.63
N GLY A 132 7.21 9.36 16.50
CA GLY A 132 7.61 8.89 15.19
C GLY A 132 6.63 7.90 14.57
N SER A 133 5.51 7.54 15.19
CA SER A 133 4.50 6.75 14.49
C SER A 133 3.78 7.59 13.43
N SER A 134 3.07 6.92 12.53
CA SER A 134 2.13 7.60 11.63
C SER A 134 0.80 6.87 11.59
N LEU A 135 -0.21 7.53 11.05
CA LEU A 135 -1.50 6.92 10.73
C LEU A 135 -1.84 7.29 9.30
N THR A 136 -2.23 6.28 8.51
CA THR A 136 -2.66 6.48 7.14
C THR A 136 -4.01 5.81 6.92
N VAL A 137 -4.96 6.55 6.38
CA VAL A 137 -6.21 6.00 5.85
C VAL A 137 -6.18 6.15 4.34
N SER A 138 -6.27 5.03 3.63
CA SER A 138 -6.09 4.97 2.17
C SER A 138 -7.28 4.31 1.50
N ASN A 139 -7.70 4.83 0.35
CA ASN A 139 -8.64 4.12 -0.53
C ASN A 139 -7.92 3.28 -1.62
N ILE A 140 -6.60 3.12 -1.52
CA ILE A 140 -5.84 2.27 -2.43
C ILE A 140 -6.06 0.82 -2.04
N PRO A 141 -6.23 -0.08 -3.01
CA PRO A 141 -6.19 -1.51 -2.75
C PRO A 141 -4.74 -1.97 -2.44
N GLN A 142 -4.13 -1.48 -1.35
CA GLN A 142 -2.78 -1.88 -0.94
C GLN A 142 -2.83 -3.26 -0.29
N ALA A 143 -2.18 -4.23 -0.92
CA ALA A 143 -1.99 -5.55 -0.34
C ALA A 143 -0.53 -5.97 -0.28
N ALA A 144 0.29 -5.46 -1.20
CA ALA A 144 1.63 -5.96 -1.48
C ALA A 144 2.58 -5.79 -0.28
N HIS A 145 2.46 -4.69 0.47
CA HIS A 145 3.38 -4.41 1.57
C HIS A 145 2.95 -5.11 2.87
N PRO A 146 3.91 -5.64 3.64
CA PRO A 146 3.69 -6.15 4.99
C PRO A 146 3.09 -5.07 5.90
N LEU A 147 2.30 -5.50 6.88
CA LEU A 147 1.82 -4.59 7.92
C LEU A 147 2.98 -4.18 8.83
N ILE A 148 3.21 -2.88 8.95
CA ILE A 148 4.21 -2.30 9.86
C ILE A 148 3.46 -1.66 11.03
N PRO A 149 3.55 -2.19 12.26
CA PRO A 149 2.78 -1.71 13.40
C PRO A 149 2.97 -0.22 13.74
N GLN A 150 4.17 0.31 13.49
CA GLN A 150 4.54 1.71 13.73
C GLN A 150 4.01 2.66 12.64
N LEU A 151 3.78 2.13 11.44
CA LEU A 151 3.31 2.85 10.26
C LEU A 151 2.02 2.21 9.71
N PRO A 152 0.94 2.07 10.52
CA PRO A 152 -0.26 1.39 10.08
C PRO A 152 -0.97 2.14 8.95
N ILE A 153 -1.34 1.36 7.94
CA ILE A 153 -2.19 1.80 6.83
C ILE A 153 -3.54 1.09 6.96
N TYR A 154 -4.60 1.87 7.11
CA TYR A 154 -5.98 1.42 7.19
C TYR A 154 -6.65 1.61 5.84
N ASN A 155 -7.18 0.51 5.30
CA ASN A 155 -7.77 0.53 3.96
C ASN A 155 -9.27 0.79 4.05
N ALA A 156 -9.74 1.79 3.33
CA ALA A 156 -11.14 2.09 3.07
C ALA A 156 -11.62 1.38 1.79
N GLU A 157 -12.88 1.60 1.38
CA GLU A 157 -13.40 0.97 0.17
C GLU A 157 -12.86 1.66 -1.10
N PRO A 158 -12.14 0.95 -1.99
CA PRO A 158 -11.55 1.56 -3.17
C PRO A 158 -12.59 2.21 -4.07
N HIS A 159 -12.27 3.38 -4.62
CA HIS A 159 -13.09 4.15 -5.56
C HIS A 159 -14.45 4.65 -5.04
N LYS A 160 -14.95 4.15 -3.90
CA LYS A 160 -16.23 4.59 -3.32
C LYS A 160 -16.06 5.57 -2.16
N SER A 161 -14.99 5.46 -1.39
CA SER A 161 -14.81 6.33 -0.22
C SER A 161 -14.54 7.78 -0.62
N THR A 162 -15.31 8.71 -0.06
CA THR A 162 -15.13 10.17 -0.21
C THR A 162 -13.98 10.67 0.66
N VAL A 163 -13.38 11.82 0.34
CA VAL A 163 -12.36 12.49 1.18
C VAL A 163 -12.91 12.73 2.58
N ALA A 164 -14.15 13.19 2.69
CA ALA A 164 -14.85 13.37 3.96
C ALA A 164 -14.91 12.06 4.77
N GLN A 165 -15.28 10.94 4.15
CA GLN A 165 -15.31 9.64 4.79
C GLN A 165 -13.93 9.18 5.25
N LEU A 166 -12.88 9.42 4.44
CA LEU A 166 -11.51 9.09 4.82
C LEU A 166 -11.05 9.93 6.03
N CYS A 167 -11.40 11.21 6.08
CA CYS A 167 -11.10 12.09 7.21
C CYS A 167 -11.84 11.67 8.49
N SER A 168 -13.13 11.36 8.39
CA SER A 168 -13.93 10.86 9.52
C SER A 168 -13.37 9.54 10.06
N LEU A 169 -13.02 8.62 9.15
CA LEU A 169 -12.41 7.34 9.49
C LEU A 169 -11.05 7.54 10.16
N HIS A 170 -10.22 8.42 9.62
CA HIS A 170 -8.94 8.80 10.23
C HIS A 170 -9.14 9.31 11.67
N GLN A 171 -10.11 10.22 11.87
CA GLN A 171 -10.38 10.77 13.19
C GLN A 171 -10.85 9.69 14.18
N ALA A 172 -11.74 8.78 13.75
CA ALA A 172 -12.23 7.68 14.59
C ALA A 172 -11.10 6.74 15.02
N ILE A 173 -10.23 6.36 14.09
CA ILE A 173 -9.09 5.47 14.39
C ILE A 173 -8.05 6.17 15.27
N CYS A 174 -7.76 7.45 14.99
CA CYS A 174 -6.81 8.25 15.78
C CYS A 174 -7.22 8.27 17.26
N ARG A 175 -8.50 8.59 17.55
CA ARG A 175 -9.04 8.60 18.93
C ARG A 175 -8.83 7.29 19.71
N LYS A 176 -8.80 6.14 19.02
CA LYS A 176 -8.68 4.82 19.66
C LYS A 176 -7.25 4.30 19.74
N THR A 177 -6.38 4.73 18.83
CA THR A 177 -5.10 4.07 18.60
C THR A 177 -3.89 4.96 18.86
N ARG A 178 -4.08 6.28 19.02
CA ARG A 178 -2.98 7.25 19.08
C ARG A 178 -3.17 8.25 20.22
N PRO A 179 -2.39 8.12 21.31
CA PRO A 179 -2.36 9.10 22.39
C PRO A 179 -1.31 10.20 22.18
N ALA A 180 -0.36 10.01 21.25
CA ALA A 180 0.73 10.95 21.00
C ALA A 180 0.23 12.20 20.27
N GLU A 181 0.90 13.34 20.51
CA GLU A 181 0.55 14.60 19.86
C GLU A 181 0.86 14.55 18.36
N PRO A 182 -0.06 15.03 17.50
CA PRO A 182 0.16 15.09 16.07
C PRO A 182 1.17 16.19 15.73
N LEU A 183 2.08 15.90 14.80
CA LEU A 183 3.09 16.85 14.33
C LEU A 183 2.60 17.57 13.07
N ALA A 184 2.69 18.89 13.09
CA ALA A 184 2.56 19.68 11.87
C ALA A 184 3.82 19.53 11.01
N PRO A 185 3.70 19.21 9.72
CA PRO A 185 4.82 19.28 8.81
C PRO A 185 5.45 20.68 8.78
N ASN A 186 6.77 20.75 8.56
CA ASN A 186 7.43 22.04 8.36
C ASN A 186 7.03 22.60 6.98
N ASP A 187 6.39 23.77 6.98
CA ASP A 187 5.88 24.44 5.78
C ASP A 187 6.99 24.81 4.78
N ASP A 188 8.23 24.98 5.26
CA ASP A 188 9.38 25.41 4.45
C ASP A 188 10.09 24.25 3.73
N GLU A 189 9.77 23.00 4.07
CA GLU A 189 10.41 21.83 3.47
C GLU A 189 9.57 21.24 2.33
N PRO A 190 10.15 20.97 1.14
CA PRO A 190 9.43 20.26 0.11
C PRO A 190 9.01 18.88 0.62
N TYR A 191 7.73 18.56 0.50
CA TYR A 191 7.14 17.31 0.95
C TYR A 191 7.78 16.08 0.31
N SER A 192 8.37 16.21 -0.89
CA SER A 192 9.15 15.15 -1.53
C SER A 192 10.28 14.61 -0.64
N ARG A 193 10.94 15.45 0.18
CA ARG A 193 11.93 15.01 1.18
C ARG A 193 11.29 14.19 2.29
N ARG A 194 10.10 14.56 2.74
CA ARG A 194 9.33 13.81 3.73
C ARG A 194 8.92 12.43 3.22
N ILE A 195 8.54 12.31 1.95
CA ILE A 195 8.27 11.01 1.33
C ILE A 195 9.54 10.13 1.37
N LEU A 196 10.72 10.67 1.06
CA LEU A 196 11.98 9.92 1.10
C LEU A 196 12.32 9.46 2.52
N TYR A 197 12.19 10.37 3.49
CA TYR A 197 12.35 10.06 4.91
C TYR A 197 11.41 8.93 5.35
N TRP A 198 10.13 9.01 4.97
CA TRP A 198 9.13 8.01 5.34
C TRP A 198 9.39 6.64 4.69
N LEU A 199 9.78 6.60 3.41
CA LEU A 199 10.21 5.35 2.77
C LEU A 199 11.48 4.77 3.42
N GLY A 200 12.42 5.62 3.86
CA GLY A 200 13.61 5.22 4.60
C GLY A 200 13.26 4.50 5.92
N ARG A 201 12.28 5.04 6.66
CA ARG A 201 11.75 4.42 7.87
C ARG A 201 10.97 3.14 7.60
N GLN A 202 10.14 3.14 6.56
CA GLN A 202 9.44 1.94 6.12
C GLN A 202 10.44 0.81 5.82
N ARG A 203 11.52 1.12 5.10
CA ARG A 203 12.63 0.20 4.83
C ARG A 203 13.26 -0.33 6.11
N GLU A 204 13.57 0.55 7.08
CA GLU A 204 14.19 0.14 8.35
C GLU A 204 13.33 -0.84 9.14
N TYR A 205 12.03 -0.58 9.26
CA TYR A 205 11.12 -1.53 9.90
C TYR A 205 11.04 -2.85 9.14
N LEU A 206 10.99 -2.80 7.80
CA LEU A 206 11.00 -4.03 6.98
C LEU A 206 12.31 -4.81 7.11
N ALA A 207 13.44 -4.13 7.31
CA ALA A 207 14.72 -4.77 7.58
C ALA A 207 14.74 -5.44 8.95
N GLN A 208 14.24 -4.77 9.99
CA GLN A 208 14.07 -5.35 11.34
C GLN A 208 13.15 -6.59 11.34
N MET A 209 12.15 -6.61 10.45
CA MET A 209 11.26 -7.77 10.25
C MET A 209 11.89 -8.91 9.40
N GLY A 210 13.10 -8.70 8.88
CA GLY A 210 13.82 -9.63 8.01
C GLY A 210 13.23 -9.73 6.60
N LEU A 211 12.50 -8.72 6.14
CA LEU A 211 11.84 -8.67 4.82
C LEU A 211 12.67 -7.90 3.79
N VAL A 212 13.47 -6.93 4.22
CA VAL A 212 14.43 -6.21 3.38
C VAL A 212 15.83 -6.44 3.95
N ARG A 213 16.86 -6.45 3.10
CA ARG A 213 18.26 -6.53 3.56
C ARG A 213 18.61 -5.28 4.38
N ALA A 214 19.37 -5.46 5.46
CA ALA A 214 19.76 -4.36 6.34
C ALA A 214 20.77 -3.40 5.68
N GLU A 215 21.63 -3.95 4.84
CA GLU A 215 22.66 -3.21 4.11
C GLU A 215 22.30 -3.11 2.62
N PRO A 216 22.69 -2.01 1.96
CA PRO A 216 22.56 -1.88 0.51
C PRO A 216 23.51 -2.87 -0.20
N ASP A 217 23.12 -3.29 -1.40
CA ASP A 217 23.96 -4.09 -2.31
C ASP A 217 25.05 -3.21 -2.95
N ILE A 218 25.92 -3.81 -3.76
CA ILE A 218 27.03 -3.13 -4.43
C ILE A 218 26.60 -1.96 -5.35
N ASP A 219 25.35 -1.98 -5.81
CA ASP A 219 24.77 -0.91 -6.65
C ASP A 219 24.15 0.22 -5.80
N GLY A 220 24.32 0.16 -4.48
CA GLY A 220 23.82 1.11 -3.50
C GLY A 220 22.35 0.91 -3.14
N ARG A 221 21.65 -0.10 -3.68
CA ARG A 221 20.21 -0.30 -3.47
C ARG A 221 19.89 -1.34 -2.41
N TYR A 222 18.72 -1.22 -1.82
CA TYR A 222 18.20 -2.23 -0.88
C TYR A 222 17.35 -3.25 -1.63
N TYR A 223 17.45 -4.52 -1.24
CA TYR A 223 16.72 -5.62 -1.87
C TYR A 223 15.86 -6.34 -0.84
N TYR A 224 14.75 -6.92 -1.30
CA TYR A 224 14.00 -7.86 -0.48
C TYR A 224 14.86 -9.08 -0.14
N THR A 225 14.67 -9.61 1.07
CA THR A 225 15.13 -10.97 1.40
C THR A 225 14.23 -11.99 0.69
N TRP A 226 14.60 -13.27 0.67
CA TRP A 226 13.70 -14.33 0.20
C TRP A 226 12.32 -14.30 0.88
N LYS A 227 12.32 -14.06 2.20
CA LYS A 227 11.09 -13.90 2.99
C LYS A 227 10.27 -12.69 2.54
N GLY A 228 10.92 -11.56 2.28
CA GLY A 228 10.26 -10.35 1.77
C GLY A 228 9.68 -10.54 0.37
N ALA A 229 10.48 -11.08 -0.55
CA ALA A 229 10.08 -11.34 -1.93
C ALA A 229 8.89 -12.31 -1.98
N ALA A 230 8.92 -13.40 -1.20
CA ALA A 230 7.80 -14.33 -1.08
C ALA A 230 6.54 -13.66 -0.53
N SER A 231 6.67 -12.81 0.51
CA SER A 231 5.54 -12.08 1.08
C SER A 231 4.90 -11.13 0.07
N VAL A 232 5.69 -10.31 -0.61
CA VAL A 232 5.20 -9.37 -1.64
C VAL A 232 4.57 -10.12 -2.80
N THR A 233 5.23 -11.19 -3.28
CA THR A 233 4.74 -12.06 -4.34
C THR A 233 3.38 -12.66 -4.00
N LEU A 234 3.26 -13.29 -2.83
CA LEU A 234 2.02 -13.89 -2.36
C LEU A 234 0.88 -12.86 -2.31
N ARG A 235 1.18 -11.66 -1.79
CA ARG A 235 0.22 -10.55 -1.68
C ARG A 235 -0.11 -9.87 -3.01
N SER A 236 0.66 -10.15 -4.06
CA SER A 236 0.44 -9.61 -5.40
C SER A 236 -0.47 -10.50 -6.24
N PHE A 237 -0.62 -11.79 -5.89
CA PHE A 237 -1.58 -12.67 -6.54
C PHE A 237 -3.02 -12.20 -6.28
N PRO A 238 -3.90 -12.08 -7.30
CA PRO A 238 -5.23 -11.47 -7.17
C PRO A 238 -6.10 -12.06 -6.05
N VAL A 239 -6.13 -13.40 -5.91
CA VAL A 239 -6.94 -14.08 -4.89
C VAL A 239 -6.45 -13.72 -3.49
N SER A 240 -5.16 -13.91 -3.23
CA SER A 240 -4.53 -13.56 -1.96
C SER A 240 -4.64 -12.08 -1.65
N ARG A 241 -4.37 -11.21 -2.64
CA ARG A 241 -4.58 -9.75 -2.57
C ARG A 241 -5.99 -9.41 -2.10
N SER A 242 -7.01 -10.03 -2.69
CA SER A 242 -8.41 -9.75 -2.32
C SER A 242 -8.69 -10.13 -0.85
N LEU A 243 -8.15 -11.25 -0.39
CA LEU A 243 -8.30 -11.73 0.99
C LEU A 243 -7.61 -10.80 1.98
N PHE A 244 -6.36 -10.40 1.70
CA PHE A 244 -5.62 -9.45 2.54
C PHE A 244 -6.33 -8.10 2.60
N VAL A 245 -6.75 -7.53 1.46
CA VAL A 245 -7.48 -6.25 1.43
C VAL A 245 -8.81 -6.36 2.17
N ARG A 246 -9.52 -7.50 2.08
CA ARG A 246 -10.76 -7.71 2.82
C ARG A 246 -10.51 -7.80 4.33
N ALA A 247 -9.47 -8.50 4.76
CA ALA A 247 -9.09 -8.59 6.17
C ALA A 247 -8.70 -7.23 6.74
N LEU A 248 -7.90 -6.45 6.00
CA LEU A 248 -7.52 -5.10 6.37
C LEU A 248 -8.74 -4.18 6.50
N ARG A 249 -9.66 -4.22 5.54
CA ARG A 249 -10.91 -3.45 5.60
C ARG A 249 -11.78 -3.81 6.79
N ARG A 250 -11.90 -5.11 7.13
CA ARG A 250 -12.63 -5.53 8.34
C ARG A 250 -12.01 -4.95 9.61
N LYS A 251 -10.68 -4.98 9.71
CA LYS A 251 -9.96 -4.36 10.84
C LYS A 251 -10.17 -2.84 10.89
N THR A 252 -10.15 -2.18 9.73
CA THR A 252 -10.46 -0.75 9.65
C THR A 252 -11.87 -0.45 10.15
N ALA A 253 -12.87 -1.20 9.66
CA ALA A 253 -14.27 -1.03 10.05
C ALA A 253 -14.48 -1.26 11.56
N SER A 254 -13.91 -2.33 12.12
CA SER A 254 -14.03 -2.61 13.56
C SER A 254 -13.40 -1.53 14.46
N LEU A 255 -12.42 -0.79 13.95
CA LEU A 255 -11.84 0.34 14.67
C LEU A 255 -12.66 1.62 14.49
N ALA A 256 -13.43 1.71 13.41
CA ALA A 256 -14.29 2.85 13.11
C ALA A 256 -15.66 2.79 13.81
N GLU A 257 -16.18 1.59 14.07
CA GLU A 257 -17.43 1.37 14.81
C GLU A 257 -17.24 1.68 16.31
N GLU A 258 -18.07 2.55 16.89
CA GLU A 258 -18.04 2.91 18.32
C GLU A 258 -18.27 1.72 19.26
#